data_AF-X1CC84-F1
#
_entry.id   AF-X1CC84-F1
#
_cell.length_a   1.000
_cell.length_b   1.000
_cell.length_c   1.000
_cell.angle_alpha   90.00
_cell.angle_beta   90.00
_cell.angle_gamma   90.00
#
_symmetry.space_group_name_H-M   'P 1'
#
loop_
_entity.id
_entity.type
_entity.pdbx_description
1 polymer ?
#
loop_
_entity_poly.entity_id
_entity_poly.type
_entity_poly.pdbx_seq_one_letter_code
_entity_poly.pdbx_strand_id
1 'polypeptide(L)'
;WANRRHEDGSIRLFELGKVYLPRPNDLPNEPEVLCGILSGPRFEESWRGGDEALDFFDAKGIVVGLLRHLGVEASFEPGGDESLHPTKQAAIAIDNNRLGVIGELHPKVLDAFEISGNVYLFEINLTALLP
;
A
#
# COMPACT_ATOMS: atom_id res chain seq x y z
N TRP A 1 -15.71 -4.04 7.53
CA TRP A 1 -16.49 -3.28 8.52
C TRP A 1 -16.19 -3.78 9.95
N ALA A 2 -14.93 -3.76 10.39
CA ALA A 2 -14.57 -4.29 11.72
C ALA A 2 -13.67 -3.35 12.54
N ASN A 3 -12.69 -2.67 11.92
CA ASN A 3 -11.68 -1.93 12.71
C ASN A 3 -12.08 -0.48 13.01
N ARG A 4 -12.72 0.24 12.07
CA ARG A 4 -12.96 1.69 12.22
C ARG A 4 -14.10 2.08 13.16
N ARG A 5 -14.95 1.14 13.57
CA ARG A 5 -16.12 1.42 14.44
C ARG A 5 -15.76 1.55 15.92
N HIS A 6 -14.51 1.30 16.31
CA HIS A 6 -14.09 1.30 17.72
C HIS A 6 -12.86 2.16 18.04
N GLU A 7 -12.24 2.84 17.06
CA GLU A 7 -11.00 3.60 17.30
C GLU A 7 -11.00 4.94 16.51
N ASP A 8 -11.00 6.05 17.24
CA ASP A 8 -10.65 7.39 16.73
C ASP A 8 -9.12 7.51 16.62
N GLY A 9 -8.49 6.65 15.82
CA GLY A 9 -7.03 6.48 15.80
C GLY A 9 -6.43 6.13 14.44
N SER A 10 -5.09 6.05 14.39
CA SER A 10 -4.37 5.66 13.18
C SER A 10 -4.55 4.16 12.89
N ILE A 11 -4.93 3.81 11.66
CA ILE A 11 -5.04 2.42 11.21
C ILE A 11 -3.79 2.08 10.40
N ARG A 12 -3.06 1.05 10.82
CA ARG A 12 -1.88 0.53 10.12
C ARG A 12 -1.97 -0.99 10.12
N LEU A 13 -2.31 -1.56 8.97
CA LEU A 13 -2.52 -3.01 8.82
C LEU A 13 -1.71 -3.52 7.64
N PHE A 14 -1.30 -4.77 7.71
CA PHE A 14 -0.73 -5.48 6.58
C PHE A 14 -1.19 -6.93 6.59
N GLU A 15 -1.17 -7.55 5.43
CA GLU A 15 -1.51 -8.95 5.22
C GLU A 15 -0.59 -9.55 4.17
N LEU A 16 -0.21 -10.81 4.38
CA LEU A 16 0.54 -11.61 3.43
C LEU A 16 -0.34 -12.79 3.02
N GLY A 17 -0.52 -12.97 1.71
CA GLY A 17 -1.37 -14.03 1.19
C GLY A 17 -1.21 -14.25 -0.31
N LYS A 18 -1.84 -15.31 -0.82
CA LYS A 18 -1.86 -15.59 -2.27
C LYS A 18 -3.01 -14.83 -2.94
N VAL A 19 -2.74 -14.28 -4.10
CA VAL A 19 -3.77 -13.80 -5.03
C VAL A 19 -3.95 -14.79 -6.17
N TYR A 20 -5.16 -14.91 -6.72
CA TYR A 20 -5.47 -15.90 -7.76
C TYR A 20 -5.73 -15.19 -9.08
N LEU A 21 -4.69 -15.05 -9.90
CA LEU A 21 -4.78 -14.35 -11.19
C LEU A 21 -5.15 -15.35 -12.30
N PRO A 22 -6.27 -15.14 -13.02
CA PRO A 22 -6.72 -16.08 -14.03
C PRO A 22 -5.74 -16.17 -15.21
N ARG A 23 -5.52 -17.39 -15.70
CA ARG A 23 -4.75 -17.65 -16.94
C ARG A 23 -5.64 -18.37 -17.96
N PRO A 24 -5.63 -17.99 -19.25
CA PRO A 24 -6.43 -18.67 -20.27
C PRO A 24 -6.07 -20.15 -20.38
N ASN A 25 -7.06 -21.03 -20.20
CA ASN A 25 -6.94 -22.49 -20.34
C ASN A 25 -5.86 -23.16 -19.45
N ASP A 26 -5.54 -22.57 -18.30
CA ASP A 26 -4.56 -23.12 -17.35
C ASP A 26 -5.01 -22.84 -15.90
N LEU A 27 -4.34 -23.47 -14.92
CA LEU A 27 -4.50 -23.13 -13.50
C LEU A 27 -4.14 -21.64 -13.26
N PRO A 28 -4.74 -20.97 -12.26
CA PRO A 28 -4.41 -19.59 -11.96
C PRO A 28 -2.93 -19.42 -11.63
N ASN A 29 -2.40 -18.23 -11.91
CA ASN A 29 -1.13 -17.82 -11.32
C ASN A 29 -1.40 -17.39 -9.88
N GLU A 30 -0.65 -17.94 -8.93
CA GLU A 30 -0.88 -17.75 -7.49
C GLU A 30 0.32 -17.07 -6.79
N PRO A 31 0.68 -15.81 -7.15
CA PRO A 31 1.78 -15.14 -6.49
C PRO A 31 1.41 -14.84 -5.03
N GLU A 32 2.41 -14.97 -4.15
CA GLU A 32 2.36 -14.49 -2.79
C GLU A 32 2.59 -12.98 -2.78
N VAL A 33 1.71 -12.26 -2.09
CA VAL A 33 1.63 -10.80 -2.12
C VAL A 33 1.56 -10.29 -0.69
N LEU A 34 2.34 -9.24 -0.42
CA LEU A 34 2.24 -8.42 0.78
C LEU A 34 1.44 -7.16 0.46
N CYS A 35 0.32 -6.96 1.15
CA CYS A 35 -0.48 -5.75 1.07
C CYS A 35 -0.41 -5.00 2.40
N GLY A 36 -0.41 -3.67 2.35
CA GLY A 36 -0.53 -2.84 3.55
C GLY A 36 -1.39 -1.62 3.31
N ILE A 37 -2.04 -1.16 4.38
CA ILE A 37 -2.94 -0.02 4.38
C ILE A 37 -2.65 0.87 5.59
N LEU A 38 -2.61 2.17 5.35
CA LEU A 38 -2.26 3.20 6.32
C LEU A 38 -3.29 4.32 6.27
N SER A 39 -3.82 4.74 7.41
CA SER A 39 -4.77 5.85 7.51
C SER A 39 -4.71 6.52 8.88
N GLY A 40 -5.22 7.75 8.94
CA GLY A 40 -5.29 8.54 10.18
C GLY A 40 -4.04 9.40 10.43
N PRO A 41 -3.87 9.88 11.67
CA PRO A 41 -2.79 10.81 12.01
C PRO A 41 -1.41 10.13 11.93
N ARG A 42 -0.40 10.94 11.59
CA ARG A 42 1.01 10.55 11.49
C ARG A 42 1.55 10.11 12.86
N PHE A 43 1.15 10.81 13.91
CA PHE A 43 1.53 10.53 15.30
C PHE A 43 0.30 10.20 16.13
N GLU A 44 0.47 9.39 17.17
CA GLU A 44 -0.55 9.26 18.21
C GLU A 44 -0.71 10.60 18.95
N GLU A 45 -1.91 10.83 19.50
CA GLU A 45 -2.17 12.04 20.28
C GLU A 45 -1.13 12.20 21.39
N SER A 46 -0.41 13.31 21.37
CA SER A 46 0.56 13.66 22.41
C SER A 46 0.45 15.13 22.77
N TRP A 47 0.81 15.45 24.02
CA TRP A 47 0.81 16.83 24.53
C TRP A 47 1.69 17.81 23.73
N ARG A 48 2.62 17.29 22.91
CA ARG A 48 3.49 18.09 22.05
C ARG A 48 2.89 18.39 20.67
N GLY A 49 1.71 17.86 20.38
CA GLY A 49 0.95 18.14 19.18
C GLY A 49 1.52 17.46 17.93
N GLY A 50 0.58 17.09 17.06
CA GLY A 50 0.85 16.64 15.69
C GLY A 50 -0.40 16.03 15.06
N ASP A 51 -1.45 16.81 14.83
CA ASP A 51 -2.66 16.39 14.08
C ASP A 51 -2.40 16.27 12.56
N GLU A 52 -1.13 16.23 12.15
CA GLU A 52 -0.78 16.02 10.76
C GLU A 52 -1.21 14.62 10.33
N ALA A 53 -2.07 14.56 9.30
CA ALA A 53 -2.40 13.31 8.65
C ALA A 53 -1.16 12.71 7.99
N LEU A 54 -1.11 11.39 7.90
CA LEU A 54 -0.14 10.71 7.05
C LEU A 54 -0.24 11.24 5.61
N ASP A 55 0.91 11.30 4.94
CA ASP A 55 1.01 11.58 3.53
C ASP A 55 1.64 10.42 2.74
N PHE A 56 1.76 10.61 1.42
CA PHE A 56 2.36 9.62 0.53
C PHE A 56 3.81 9.28 0.90
N PHE A 57 4.59 10.23 1.40
CA PHE A 57 5.99 10.02 1.73
C PHE A 57 6.16 9.21 3.02
N ASP A 58 5.23 9.31 3.96
CA ASP A 58 5.20 8.43 5.12
C ASP A 58 5.02 6.96 4.69
N ALA A 59 4.02 6.71 3.83
CA ALA A 59 3.77 5.38 3.30
C ALA A 59 4.98 4.86 2.50
N LYS A 60 5.56 5.71 1.64
CA LYS A 60 6.76 5.36 0.86
C LYS A 60 7.95 5.06 1.77
N GLY A 61 8.13 5.82 2.85
CA GLY A 61 9.19 5.60 3.83
C GLY A 61 9.12 4.20 4.46
N ILE A 62 7.90 3.74 4.79
CA ILE A 62 7.67 2.38 5.31
C ILE A 62 8.09 1.33 4.28
N VAL A 63 7.65 1.46 3.03
CA VAL A 63 7.98 0.51 1.96
C VAL A 63 9.49 0.49 1.66
N VAL A 64 10.12 1.66 1.59
CA VAL A 64 11.59 1.76 1.42
C VAL A 64 12.32 1.10 2.58
N GLY A 65 11.88 1.34 3.82
CA GLY A 65 12.45 0.73 5.01
C GLY A 65 12.33 -0.80 5.00
N LEU A 66 11.17 -1.32 4.61
CA LEU A 66 10.91 -2.75 4.47
C LEU A 66 11.81 -3.39 3.41
N LEU A 67 11.85 -2.84 2.19
CA LEU A 67 12.67 -3.37 1.10
C LEU A 67 14.16 -3.35 1.47
N ARG A 68 14.61 -2.27 2.11
CA ARG A 68 15.99 -2.18 2.62
C ARG A 68 16.28 -3.26 3.65
N HIS A 69 15.35 -3.57 4.55
CA HIS A 69 15.52 -4.63 5.54
C HIS A 69 15.61 -6.02 4.89
N LEU A 70 14.93 -6.20 3.76
CA LEU A 70 15.02 -7.41 2.93
C LEU A 70 16.27 -7.44 2.04
N GLY A 71 17.12 -6.42 2.07
CA GLY A 71 18.32 -6.33 1.22
C GLY A 71 18.01 -6.00 -0.24
N VAL A 72 16.85 -5.40 -0.52
CA VAL A 72 16.35 -5.10 -1.85
C VAL A 72 16.55 -3.63 -2.19
N GLU A 73 17.17 -3.38 -3.34
CA GLU A 73 17.23 -2.04 -3.95
C GLU A 73 16.16 -1.93 -5.04
N ALA A 74 15.17 -1.06 -4.83
CA ALA A 74 14.06 -0.85 -5.75
C ALA A 74 14.00 0.59 -6.28
N SER A 75 13.57 0.75 -7.53
CA SER A 75 13.17 2.03 -8.11
C SER A 75 11.68 2.30 -7.88
N PHE A 76 11.32 3.59 -7.87
CA PHE A 76 9.95 4.05 -7.78
C PHE A 76 9.66 4.95 -8.98
N GLU A 77 8.74 4.50 -9.81
CA GLU A 77 8.41 5.13 -11.10
C GLU A 77 6.96 5.63 -11.08
N PRO A 78 6.57 6.58 -11.96
CA PRO A 78 5.18 6.98 -12.09
C PRO A 78 4.26 5.76 -12.29
N GLY A 79 3.25 5.63 -11.43
CA GLY A 79 2.26 4.57 -11.52
C GLY A 79 1.14 4.89 -12.50
N GLY A 80 0.25 3.92 -12.74
CA GLY A 80 -0.95 4.06 -13.55
C GLY A 80 -2.11 3.19 -13.08
N ASP A 81 -2.15 2.87 -11.80
CA ASP A 81 -3.24 2.10 -11.19
C ASP A 81 -4.47 2.99 -11.03
N GLU A 82 -5.61 2.54 -11.57
CA GLU A 82 -6.87 3.28 -11.56
C GLU A 82 -7.54 3.29 -10.17
N SER A 83 -7.18 2.35 -9.31
CA SER A 83 -7.66 2.27 -7.92
C SER A 83 -6.95 3.27 -7.01
N LEU A 84 -5.85 3.85 -7.49
CA LEU A 84 -5.02 4.84 -6.77
C LEU A 84 -5.23 6.25 -7.34
N HIS A 85 -4.91 7.25 -6.53
CA HIS A 85 -4.95 8.64 -6.93
C HIS A 85 -3.94 8.89 -8.08
N PRO A 86 -4.32 9.55 -9.18
CA PRO A 86 -3.48 9.65 -10.39
C PRO A 86 -2.10 10.29 -10.16
N THR A 87 -2.02 11.25 -9.24
CA THR A 87 -0.79 12.00 -8.95
C THR A 87 -0.09 11.61 -7.65
N LYS A 88 -0.65 10.66 -6.89
CA LYS A 88 -0.10 10.24 -5.58
C LYS A 88 0.08 8.73 -5.55
N GLN A 89 0.81 8.23 -6.53
CA GLN A 89 1.12 6.81 -6.67
C GLN A 89 2.49 6.61 -7.31
N ALA A 90 3.07 5.45 -7.08
CA ALA A 90 4.27 4.97 -7.74
C ALA A 90 4.19 3.46 -7.98
N ALA A 91 4.75 3.01 -9.09
CA ALA A 91 5.10 1.62 -9.30
C ALA A 91 6.43 1.32 -8.60
N ILE A 92 6.52 0.16 -7.95
CA ILE A 92 7.74 -0.35 -7.33
C ILE A 92 8.38 -1.32 -8.33
N ALA A 93 9.67 -1.17 -8.63
CA ALA A 93 10.36 -2.03 -9.58
C ALA A 93 11.79 -2.41 -9.13
N ILE A 94 12.27 -3.57 -9.59
CA ILE A 94 13.67 -4.02 -9.50
C ILE A 94 14.12 -4.39 -10.91
N ASP A 95 15.28 -3.92 -11.35
CA ASP A 95 15.83 -4.23 -12.67
C ASP A 95 14.82 -4.03 -13.83
N ASN A 96 14.01 -2.97 -13.75
CA ASN A 96 12.89 -2.64 -14.66
C ASN A 96 11.71 -3.64 -14.64
N ASN A 97 11.67 -4.58 -13.71
CA ASN A 97 10.53 -5.46 -13.48
C ASN A 97 9.63 -4.90 -12.38
N ARG A 98 8.36 -4.68 -12.72
CA ARG A 98 7.36 -4.17 -11.78
C ARG A 98 7.04 -5.23 -10.73
N LEU A 99 7.26 -4.86 -9.47
CA LEU A 99 7.05 -5.68 -8.29
C LEU A 99 5.76 -5.35 -7.55
N GLY A 100 5.26 -4.14 -7.73
CA GLY A 100 4.13 -3.70 -6.93
C GLY A 100 3.76 -2.24 -7.15
N VAL A 101 2.98 -1.72 -6.22
CA VAL A 101 2.49 -0.35 -6.21
C VAL A 101 2.49 0.22 -4.81
N ILE A 102 2.52 1.55 -4.74
CA ILE A 102 2.18 2.32 -3.55
C ILE A 102 1.41 3.57 -3.96
N GLY A 103 0.39 3.96 -3.21
CA GLY A 103 -0.29 5.23 -3.45
C GLY A 103 -1.44 5.53 -2.50
N GLU A 104 -1.97 6.73 -2.61
CA GLU A 104 -3.24 7.11 -1.98
C GLU A 104 -4.39 6.45 -2.74
N LEU A 105 -5.40 5.92 -2.05
CA LEU A 105 -6.58 5.38 -2.71
C LEU A 105 -7.31 6.48 -3.50
N HIS A 106 -7.86 6.12 -4.65
CA HIS A 106 -8.65 7.03 -5.46
C HIS A 106 -9.93 7.46 -4.68
N PRO A 107 -10.36 8.74 -4.74
CA PRO A 107 -11.56 9.21 -4.04
C PRO A 107 -12.82 8.36 -4.31
N LYS A 108 -13.07 7.99 -5.57
CA LYS A 108 -14.13 7.06 -5.94
C LYS A 108 -14.11 5.71 -5.19
N VAL A 109 -12.92 5.18 -4.90
CA VAL A 109 -12.78 3.94 -4.12
C VAL A 109 -13.16 4.23 -2.66
N LEU A 110 -12.64 5.31 -2.08
CA LEU A 110 -12.99 5.72 -0.72
C LEU A 110 -14.51 5.89 -0.56
N ASP A 111 -15.16 6.58 -1.51
CA ASP A 111 -16.61 6.80 -1.53
C ASP A 111 -17.39 5.49 -1.63
N ALA A 112 -16.98 4.59 -2.53
CA ALA A 112 -17.65 3.30 -2.72
C ALA A 112 -17.58 2.38 -1.49
N PHE A 113 -16.54 2.55 -0.65
CA PHE A 113 -16.36 1.79 0.58
C PHE A 113 -16.75 2.59 1.84
N GLU A 114 -17.32 3.79 1.69
CA GLU A 114 -17.73 4.69 2.78
C GLU A 114 -16.59 5.03 3.76
N ILE A 115 -15.39 5.22 3.23
CA ILE A 115 -14.17 5.49 3.98
C ILE A 115 -13.89 7.00 3.95
N SER A 116 -13.87 7.65 5.10
CA SER A 116 -13.47 9.06 5.21
C SER A 116 -11.96 9.24 5.38
N GLY A 117 -11.43 10.38 4.96
CA GLY A 117 -10.00 10.72 5.13
C GLY A 117 -9.07 9.98 4.16
N ASN A 118 -7.78 10.28 4.26
CA ASN A 118 -6.79 9.72 3.36
C ASN A 118 -6.43 8.29 3.77
N VAL A 119 -6.27 7.43 2.77
CA VAL A 119 -5.80 6.07 2.94
C VAL A 119 -4.71 5.81 1.92
N TYR A 120 -3.59 5.31 2.39
CA TYR A 120 -2.47 4.88 1.57
C TYR A 120 -2.42 3.36 1.55
N LEU A 121 -2.19 2.80 0.38
CA LEU A 121 -2.04 1.37 0.16
C LEU A 121 -0.69 1.11 -0.49
N PHE A 122 -0.08 -0.02 -0.14
CA PHE A 122 0.99 -0.62 -0.94
C PHE A 122 0.71 -2.11 -1.16
N GLU A 123 1.21 -2.63 -2.27
CA GLU A 123 1.15 -4.03 -2.64
C GLU A 123 2.51 -4.43 -3.24
N ILE A 124 3.07 -5.57 -2.82
CA ILE A 124 4.35 -6.09 -3.30
C ILE A 124 4.21 -7.59 -3.57
N ASN A 125 4.53 -8.02 -4.78
CA ASN A 125 4.61 -9.42 -5.17
C ASN A 125 5.88 -10.04 -4.59
N LEU A 126 5.74 -10.82 -3.53
CA LEU A 126 6.86 -11.49 -2.86
C LEU A 126 7.41 -12.65 -3.68
N THR A 127 6.59 -13.33 -4.48
CA THR A 127 7.09 -14.39 -5.39
C THR A 127 8.01 -13.84 -6.48
N ALA A 128 7.81 -12.60 -6.92
CA ALA A 128 8.73 -11.92 -7.84
C ALA A 128 9.97 -11.36 -7.12
N LEU A 129 9.92 -11.22 -5.80
CA LEU A 129 10.98 -10.67 -4.96
C LEU A 129 11.96 -11.75 -4.48
N LEU A 130 11.43 -12.92 -4.11
CA LEU A 130 12.15 -14.03 -3.51
C LEU A 130 12.39 -15.11 -4.59
N PRO A 131 13.64 -15.54 -4.82
CA PRO A 131 13.97 -16.59 -5.78
C PRO A 131 13.46 -17.98 -5.38
#